data_AF-A0A8T5T5Q7-F1
#
_entry.id   AF-A0A8T5T5Q7-F1
#
_cell.length_a   1.000
_cell.length_b   1.000
_cell.length_c   1.000
_cell.angle_alpha   90.00
_cell.angle_beta   90.00
_cell.angle_gamma   90.00
#
_symmetry.space_group_name_H-M   'P 1'
#
loop_
_entity.id
_entity.type
_entity.pdbx_description
1 polymer ?
#
loop_
_entity_poly.entity_id
_entity_poly.type
_entity_poly.pdbx_seq_one_letter_code
_entity_poly.pdbx_strand_id
1 'polypeptide(L)'
;MVINKGEDIGLTLQLIKSDGQNVEENAIVTYRIFDPTATVELVSEQTTVFNNTTKSYINNLIPSISWTDQEVGSYLIVWSVSNTDDDFAPTYTEDLQVNIDKTKIDKILGLVHQNILIDQTGYDIHGNLSNARIRIYSDSVSVGTGNNIIATYEIVSVSTETGKFTTWTQKET
;
A
#
# COMPACT_ATOMS: atom_id res chain seq x y z
N MET A 1 0.28 10.91 10.36
CA MET A 1 -0.01 9.46 10.19
C MET A 1 0.34 9.03 8.76
N VAL A 2 0.84 7.81 8.53
CA VAL A 2 1.08 7.26 7.17
C VAL A 2 0.22 6.02 6.98
N ILE A 3 -0.47 5.93 5.86
CA ILE A 3 -1.36 4.81 5.51
C ILE A 3 -1.15 4.37 4.07
N ASN A 4 -1.47 3.11 3.76
CA ASN A 4 -1.50 2.65 2.38
C ASN A 4 -2.88 2.93 1.77
N LYS A 5 -2.88 3.27 0.48
CA LYS A 5 -4.11 3.41 -0.31
C LYS A 5 -4.96 2.15 -0.22
N GLY A 6 -6.25 2.33 0.07
CA GLY A 6 -7.26 1.26 0.13
C GLY A 6 -7.26 0.42 1.41
N GLU A 7 -6.47 0.75 2.42
CA GLU A 7 -6.53 0.11 3.74
C GLU A 7 -7.46 0.87 4.69
N ASP A 8 -8.02 0.14 5.67
CA ASP A 8 -8.74 0.73 6.80
C ASP A 8 -7.83 1.68 7.57
N ILE A 9 -8.36 2.85 7.91
CA ILE A 9 -7.62 3.87 8.65
C ILE A 9 -8.09 3.87 10.09
N GLY A 10 -7.24 3.37 10.99
CA GLY A 10 -7.45 3.49 12.43
C GLY A 10 -7.07 4.88 12.91
N LEU A 11 -8.07 5.73 13.14
CA LEU A 11 -7.89 7.08 13.66
C LEU A 11 -8.02 7.07 15.19
N THR A 12 -7.15 7.82 15.87
CA THR A 12 -7.12 7.88 17.34
C THR A 12 -6.73 9.28 17.80
N LEU A 13 -7.54 9.88 18.68
CA LEU A 13 -7.23 11.14 19.37
C LEU A 13 -7.32 10.92 20.88
N GLN A 14 -6.31 11.36 21.63
CA GLN A 14 -6.30 11.32 23.08
C GLN A 14 -6.36 12.73 23.66
N LEU A 15 -7.34 12.98 24.54
CA LEU A 15 -7.50 14.26 25.23
C LEU A 15 -7.01 14.10 26.67
N ILE A 16 -5.77 14.51 26.94
CA ILE A 16 -5.15 14.44 28.27
C ILE A 16 -5.35 15.79 28.96
N LYS A 17 -5.90 15.78 30.19
CA LYS A 17 -6.07 17.00 30.99
C LYS A 17 -4.72 17.59 31.39
N SER A 18 -4.74 18.85 31.81
CA SER A 18 -3.53 19.59 32.23
C SER A 18 -2.76 18.92 33.37
N ASP A 19 -3.41 18.06 34.16
CA ASP A 19 -2.78 17.24 35.21
C ASP A 19 -1.93 16.07 34.69
N GLY A 20 -2.02 15.74 33.41
CA GLY A 20 -1.27 14.66 32.75
C GLY A 20 -1.65 13.24 33.22
N GLN A 21 -2.69 13.09 34.04
CA GLN A 21 -3.09 11.82 34.66
C GLN A 21 -4.52 11.42 34.27
N ASN A 22 -5.39 12.40 34.03
CA ASN A 22 -6.78 12.18 33.65
C ASN A 22 -6.98 12.42 32.15
N VAL A 23 -7.90 11.66 31.57
CA VAL A 23 -8.37 11.88 30.19
C VAL A 23 -9.77 12.48 30.22
N GLU A 24 -10.08 13.28 29.22
CA GLU A 24 -11.45 13.72 28.99
C GLU A 24 -12.22 12.60 28.29
N GLU A 25 -13.26 12.08 28.95
CA GLU A 25 -14.06 10.94 28.48
C GLU A 25 -15.46 11.34 28.03
N ASN A 26 -15.92 12.55 28.38
CA ASN A 26 -17.27 13.04 28.06
C ASN A 26 -17.31 13.97 26.85
N ALA A 27 -16.17 14.24 26.22
CA ALA A 27 -16.12 15.06 25.01
C ALA A 27 -16.87 14.39 23.85
N ILE A 28 -17.45 15.24 23.00
CA ILE A 28 -17.91 14.86 21.68
C ILE A 28 -16.79 15.20 20.70
N VAL A 29 -16.19 14.17 20.12
CA VAL A 29 -15.09 14.29 19.17
C VAL A 29 -15.55 13.81 17.80
N THR A 30 -15.50 14.71 16.82
CA THR A 30 -15.73 14.42 15.41
C THR A 30 -14.48 14.71 14.58
N TYR A 31 -14.42 14.17 13.37
CA TYR A 31 -13.35 14.51 12.43
C TYR A 31 -13.87 14.65 11.00
N ARG A 32 -13.11 15.39 10.20
CA ARG A 32 -13.25 15.55 8.75
C ARG A 32 -11.88 15.40 8.11
N ILE A 33 -11.85 15.02 6.83
CA ILE A 33 -10.59 14.94 6.09
C ILE A 33 -10.66 15.87 4.88
N PHE A 34 -9.61 16.64 4.68
CA PHE A 34 -9.48 17.60 3.60
C PHE A 34 -8.26 17.31 2.72
N ASP A 35 -8.28 17.92 1.53
CA ASP A 35 -7.08 18.15 0.73
C ASP A 35 -6.01 18.93 1.52
N PRO A 36 -4.74 18.92 1.07
CA PRO A 36 -3.66 19.56 1.84
C PRO A 36 -3.77 21.09 1.94
N THR A 37 -4.70 21.70 1.19
CA THR A 37 -5.02 23.14 1.27
C THR A 37 -6.23 23.45 2.17
N ALA A 38 -6.85 22.44 2.78
CA ALA A 38 -8.08 22.56 3.59
C ALA A 38 -9.27 23.20 2.86
N THR A 39 -9.31 23.07 1.52
CA THR A 39 -10.32 23.67 0.64
C THR A 39 -11.38 22.68 0.19
N VAL A 40 -11.03 21.39 0.06
CA VAL A 40 -11.93 20.34 -0.42
C VAL A 40 -12.11 19.30 0.67
N GLU A 41 -13.35 19.11 1.12
CA GLU A 41 -13.72 18.05 2.06
C GLU A 41 -13.80 16.71 1.30
N LEU A 42 -12.95 15.76 1.70
CA LEU A 42 -12.84 14.43 1.11
C LEU A 42 -13.64 13.40 1.91
N VAL A 43 -13.68 13.57 3.24
CA VAL A 43 -14.49 12.77 4.15
C VAL A 43 -15.32 13.71 4.99
N SER A 44 -16.64 13.55 4.87
CA SER A 44 -17.60 14.29 5.66
C SER A 44 -17.52 13.94 7.14
N GLU A 45 -18.10 14.79 7.98
CA GLU A 45 -18.01 14.67 9.42
C GLU A 45 -18.37 13.28 9.95
N GLN A 46 -17.42 12.67 10.65
CA GLN A 46 -17.57 11.38 11.30
C GLN A 46 -17.48 11.54 12.81
N THR A 47 -18.29 10.78 13.56
CA THR A 47 -18.25 10.75 15.02
C THR A 47 -17.32 9.64 15.51
N THR A 48 -16.51 9.92 16.52
CA THR A 48 -15.66 8.90 17.17
C THR A 48 -16.36 8.22 18.34
N VAL A 49 -15.79 7.10 18.79
CA VAL A 49 -16.23 6.40 20.00
C VAL A 49 -15.10 6.43 21.01
N PHE A 50 -15.38 6.83 22.25
CA PHE A 50 -14.41 6.75 23.33
C PHE A 50 -14.12 5.29 23.70
N ASN A 51 -12.85 4.90 23.63
CA ASN A 51 -12.38 3.58 24.00
C ASN A 51 -11.73 3.62 25.39
N ASN A 52 -12.38 2.99 26.37
CA ASN A 52 -11.93 3.00 27.75
C ASN A 52 -10.62 2.22 27.99
N THR A 53 -10.27 1.28 27.11
CA THR A 53 -9.04 0.50 27.21
C THR A 53 -7.82 1.32 26.79
N THR A 54 -7.93 2.04 25.67
CA THR A 54 -6.83 2.88 25.16
C THR A 54 -6.86 4.30 25.72
N LYS A 55 -7.96 4.68 26.38
CA LYS A 55 -8.21 6.03 26.92
C LYS A 55 -8.17 7.09 25.81
N SER A 56 -8.75 6.77 24.66
CA SER A 56 -8.73 7.61 23.45
C SER A 56 -10.04 7.51 22.67
N TYR A 57 -10.35 8.56 21.92
CA TYR A 57 -11.40 8.58 20.92
C TYR A 57 -10.91 7.89 19.65
N ILE A 58 -11.62 6.84 19.22
CA ILE A 58 -11.25 6.04 18.06
C ILE A 58 -12.34 6.02 17.00
N ASN A 59 -11.94 5.88 15.76
CA ASN A 59 -12.83 5.51 14.66
C ASN A 59 -12.00 4.75 13.62
N ASN A 60 -12.58 3.71 13.04
CA ASN A 60 -11.99 3.05 11.88
C ASN A 60 -12.73 3.55 10.64
N LEU A 61 -12.07 4.42 9.88
CA LEU A 61 -12.57 4.81 8.58
C LEU A 61 -12.37 3.63 7.64
N ILE A 62 -13.46 2.90 7.40
CA ILE A 62 -13.53 1.91 6.34
C ILE A 62 -13.51 2.69 5.03
N PRO A 63 -12.65 2.36 4.06
CA PRO A 63 -12.64 3.01 2.77
C PRO A 63 -14.02 2.87 2.14
N SER A 64 -14.80 3.94 2.17
CA SER A 64 -15.92 4.06 1.26
C SER A 64 -15.35 4.19 -0.16
N ILE A 65 -16.20 4.00 -1.15
CA ILE A 65 -15.85 4.16 -2.57
C ILE A 65 -15.13 5.51 -2.84
N SER A 66 -15.36 6.52 -1.99
CA SER A 66 -14.71 7.83 -2.04
C SER A 66 -13.24 7.85 -1.59
N TRP A 67 -12.80 6.91 -0.75
CA TRP A 67 -11.42 6.88 -0.21
C TRP A 67 -10.50 5.94 -0.99
N THR A 68 -11.04 4.88 -1.60
CA THR A 68 -10.27 3.94 -2.44
C THR A 68 -9.68 4.61 -3.68
N ASP A 69 -10.33 5.66 -4.18
CA ASP A 69 -9.88 6.38 -5.38
C ASP A 69 -8.93 7.55 -5.07
N GLN A 70 -8.69 7.84 -3.79
CA GLN A 70 -7.91 9.00 -3.39
C GLN A 70 -6.46 8.93 -3.89
N GLU A 71 -5.95 10.06 -4.39
CA GLU A 71 -4.59 10.15 -4.92
C GLU A 71 -3.53 9.95 -3.83
N VAL A 72 -2.35 9.49 -4.22
CA VAL A 72 -1.19 9.43 -3.31
C VAL A 72 -0.80 10.86 -2.97
N GLY A 73 -0.63 11.17 -1.68
CA GLY A 73 -0.33 12.53 -1.25
C GLY A 73 -0.58 12.80 0.23
N SER A 74 -0.47 14.09 0.57
CA SER A 74 -0.69 14.62 1.90
C SER A 74 -2.12 15.14 2.05
N TYR A 75 -2.72 14.92 3.21
CA TYR A 75 -4.09 15.29 3.55
C TYR A 75 -4.14 15.81 4.98
N LEU A 76 -5.22 16.49 5.33
CA LEU A 76 -5.41 17.06 6.66
C LEU A 76 -6.59 16.39 7.35
N ILE A 77 -6.36 15.87 8.55
CA ILE A 77 -7.42 15.46 9.47
C ILE A 77 -7.70 16.66 10.36
N VAL A 78 -8.96 17.09 10.39
CA VAL A 78 -9.41 18.17 11.27
C VAL A 78 -10.35 17.57 12.29
N TRP A 79 -9.90 17.55 13.54
CA TRP A 79 -10.65 17.11 14.70
C TRP A 79 -11.45 18.27 15.28
N SER A 80 -12.73 18.07 15.54
CA SER A 80 -13.57 19.02 16.27
C SER A 80 -13.94 18.43 17.63
N VAL A 81 -13.71 19.21 18.68
CA VAL A 81 -13.89 18.79 20.07
C VAL A 81 -14.89 19.72 20.75
N SER A 82 -15.88 19.14 21.42
CA SER A 82 -16.88 19.88 22.18
C SER A 82 -17.31 19.10 23.43
N ASN A 83 -18.10 19.72 24.31
CA ASN A 83 -18.51 19.13 25.59
C ASN A 83 -17.31 18.71 26.47
N THR A 84 -16.29 19.56 26.50
CA THR A 84 -15.11 19.40 27.36
C THR A 84 -15.16 20.38 28.51
N ASP A 85 -14.36 20.12 29.54
CA ASP A 85 -13.90 21.18 30.45
C ASP A 85 -13.12 22.24 29.64
N ASP A 86 -13.09 23.51 30.09
CA ASP A 86 -12.58 24.70 29.37
C ASP A 86 -11.09 24.65 28.93
N ASP A 87 -10.41 23.53 29.17
CA ASP A 87 -8.96 23.35 28.96
C ASP A 87 -8.57 22.86 27.57
N PHE A 88 -9.53 22.51 26.70
CA PHE A 88 -9.24 21.95 25.37
C PHE A 88 -9.52 22.93 24.25
N ALA A 89 -8.61 22.97 23.26
CA ALA A 89 -8.88 23.67 22.02
C ALA A 89 -10.07 23.01 21.30
N PRO A 90 -10.94 23.81 20.65
CA PRO A 90 -12.11 23.28 19.93
C PRO A 90 -11.72 22.52 18.66
N THR A 91 -10.49 22.69 18.18
CA THR A 91 -10.03 22.11 16.92
C THR A 91 -8.56 21.71 16.99
N TYR A 92 -8.25 20.53 16.44
CA TYR A 92 -6.89 20.04 16.24
C TYR A 92 -6.71 19.61 14.77
N THR A 93 -5.51 19.79 14.23
CA THR A 93 -5.21 19.42 12.84
C THR A 93 -3.97 18.54 12.79
N GLU A 94 -4.07 17.46 12.02
CA GLU A 94 -3.01 16.47 11.86
C GLU A 94 -2.79 16.11 10.39
N ASP A 95 -1.54 15.84 10.03
CA ASP A 95 -1.19 15.40 8.69
C ASP A 95 -1.45 13.90 8.49
N LEU A 96 -2.08 13.56 7.37
CA LEU A 96 -2.30 12.20 6.88
C LEU A 96 -1.59 12.02 5.54
N GLN A 97 -0.64 11.08 5.48
CA GLN A 97 0.09 10.74 4.27
C GLN A 97 -0.45 9.43 3.70
N VAL A 98 -0.94 9.46 2.47
CA VAL A 98 -1.38 8.27 1.72
C VAL A 98 -0.29 7.86 0.76
N ASN A 99 0.26 6.65 0.96
CA ASN A 99 1.31 6.07 0.14
C ASN A 99 0.84 4.82 -0.61
N ILE A 100 1.68 4.36 -1.55
CA ILE A 100 1.50 3.10 -2.31
C ILE A 100 2.58 2.05 -2.00
N ASP A 101 3.26 2.17 -0.84
CA ASP A 101 4.54 1.52 -0.62
C ASP A 101 4.50 -0.01 -0.39
N LYS A 102 3.36 -0.69 -0.59
CA LYS A 102 3.32 -2.15 -0.69
C LYS A 102 4.09 -2.71 -1.89
N THR A 103 4.36 -1.92 -2.92
CA THR A 103 5.00 -2.43 -4.16
C THR A 103 6.52 -2.31 -4.21
N LYS A 104 7.17 -1.60 -3.29
CA LYS A 104 8.64 -1.39 -3.36
C LYS A 104 9.44 -2.47 -2.65
N ILE A 105 8.98 -2.96 -1.50
CA ILE A 105 9.69 -4.00 -0.75
C ILE A 105 9.73 -5.32 -1.53
N ASP A 106 8.62 -5.71 -2.16
CA ASP A 106 8.57 -6.92 -3.00
C ASP A 106 9.46 -6.81 -4.25
N LYS A 107 9.61 -5.59 -4.79
CA LYS A 107 10.56 -5.30 -5.89
C LYS A 107 12.02 -5.34 -5.43
N ILE A 108 12.31 -4.93 -4.19
CA ILE A 108 13.67 -4.86 -3.64
C ILE A 108 14.14 -6.21 -3.09
N LEU A 109 13.24 -7.04 -2.54
CA LEU A 109 13.57 -8.34 -1.95
C LEU A 109 13.68 -9.51 -2.96
N GLY A 110 13.66 -9.23 -4.28
CA GLY A 110 13.83 -10.27 -5.30
C GLY A 110 12.64 -11.22 -5.45
N LEU A 111 11.49 -10.90 -4.85
CA LEU A 111 10.23 -11.64 -5.04
C LEU A 111 9.67 -11.46 -6.47
N VAL A 112 10.29 -10.60 -7.28
CA VAL A 112 10.08 -10.49 -8.74
C VAL A 112 10.15 -11.86 -9.44
N HIS A 113 10.89 -12.83 -8.89
CA HIS A 113 11.01 -14.16 -9.47
C HIS A 113 9.86 -15.11 -9.11
N GLN A 114 9.01 -14.80 -8.12
CA GLN A 114 7.89 -15.66 -7.75
C GLN A 114 6.84 -15.77 -8.85
N ASN A 115 6.80 -14.80 -9.77
CA ASN A 115 5.86 -14.77 -10.87
C ASN A 115 6.54 -15.02 -12.23
N ILE A 116 7.70 -15.67 -12.24
CA ILE A 116 8.43 -15.99 -13.47
C ILE A 116 8.57 -17.50 -13.59
N LEU A 117 8.21 -18.04 -14.76
CA LEU A 117 8.46 -19.43 -15.12
C LEU A 117 9.38 -19.50 -16.33
N ILE A 118 10.40 -20.34 -16.25
CA ILE A 118 11.21 -20.75 -17.40
C ILE A 118 10.78 -22.17 -17.76
N ASP A 119 10.24 -22.35 -18.96
CA ASP A 119 9.84 -23.65 -19.48
C ASP A 119 10.24 -23.83 -20.95
N GLN A 120 9.95 -25.00 -21.52
CA GLN A 120 10.36 -25.35 -22.90
C GLN A 120 11.86 -25.16 -23.13
N THR A 121 12.68 -25.59 -22.18
CA THR A 121 14.14 -25.44 -22.25
C THR A 121 14.74 -26.40 -23.27
N GLY A 122 15.51 -25.87 -24.21
CA GLY A 122 16.38 -26.62 -25.11
C GLY A 122 17.86 -26.41 -24.75
N TYR A 123 18.65 -27.46 -24.93
CA TYR A 123 20.10 -27.43 -24.69
C TYR A 123 20.86 -27.79 -25.97
N ASP A 124 22.05 -27.22 -26.14
CA ASP A 124 22.93 -27.58 -27.25
C ASP A 124 23.80 -28.82 -26.94
N ILE A 125 24.66 -29.20 -27.89
CA ILE A 125 25.57 -30.35 -27.77
C ILE A 125 26.60 -30.20 -26.63
N HIS A 126 26.81 -28.98 -26.14
CA HIS A 126 27.75 -28.66 -25.06
C HIS A 126 27.06 -28.57 -23.70
N GLY A 127 25.74 -28.79 -23.65
CA GLY A 127 24.93 -28.71 -22.44
C GLY A 127 24.56 -27.28 -22.03
N ASN A 128 24.79 -26.28 -22.88
CA ASN A 128 24.36 -24.91 -22.59
C ASN A 128 22.87 -24.74 -22.95
N LEU A 129 22.16 -23.87 -22.24
CA LEU A 129 20.77 -23.52 -22.55
C LEU A 129 20.70 -22.76 -23.88
N SER A 130 20.25 -23.41 -24.95
CA SER A 130 20.19 -22.83 -26.29
C SER A 130 18.90 -22.07 -26.55
N ASN A 131 17.79 -22.50 -25.94
CA ASN A 131 16.52 -21.78 -25.98
C ASN A 131 15.69 -22.06 -24.73
N ALA A 132 14.80 -21.12 -24.40
CA ALA A 132 13.74 -21.34 -23.43
C ALA A 132 12.63 -20.31 -23.64
N ARG A 133 11.47 -20.61 -23.06
CA ARG A 133 10.38 -19.65 -22.93
C ARG A 133 10.36 -19.11 -21.51
N ILE A 134 10.27 -17.79 -21.38
CA ILE A 134 10.09 -17.08 -20.11
C ILE A 134 8.66 -16.54 -20.08
N ARG A 135 7.90 -16.90 -19.05
CA ARG A 135 6.54 -16.38 -18.82
C ARG A 135 6.52 -15.56 -17.55
N ILE A 136 5.99 -14.34 -17.63
CA ILE A 136 5.80 -13.43 -16.49
C ILE A 136 4.30 -13.38 -16.17
N TYR A 137 3.95 -13.59 -14.91
CA TYR A 137 2.58 -13.64 -14.43
C TYR A 137 2.22 -12.41 -13.58
N SER A 138 0.95 -12.02 -13.54
CA SER A 138 0.48 -10.96 -12.65
C SER A 138 0.36 -11.38 -11.19
N ASP A 139 0.27 -12.69 -10.93
CA ASP A 139 0.20 -13.27 -9.59
C ASP A 139 0.94 -14.61 -9.52
N SER A 140 1.32 -15.00 -8.31
CA SER A 140 2.12 -16.20 -8.04
C SER A 140 1.31 -17.49 -8.13
N VAL A 141 -0.01 -17.43 -7.90
CA VAL A 141 -0.89 -18.62 -7.93
C VAL A 141 -1.06 -19.14 -9.35
N SER A 142 -0.92 -18.26 -10.35
CA SER A 142 -1.09 -18.59 -11.76
C SER A 142 0.17 -19.17 -12.42
N VAL A 143 1.31 -19.20 -11.73
CA VAL A 143 2.59 -19.68 -12.29
C VAL A 143 2.48 -21.15 -12.71
N GLY A 144 2.92 -21.46 -13.93
CA GLY A 144 2.77 -22.79 -14.52
C GLY A 144 1.46 -22.99 -15.28
N THR A 145 0.46 -22.13 -15.08
CA THR A 145 -0.81 -22.19 -15.81
C THR A 145 -0.77 -21.36 -17.09
N GLY A 146 -1.88 -21.37 -17.84
CA GLY A 146 -2.12 -20.51 -19.00
C GLY A 146 -2.84 -19.19 -18.66
N ASN A 147 -3.13 -18.93 -17.39
CA ASN A 147 -3.86 -17.73 -16.96
C ASN A 147 -2.89 -16.63 -16.53
N ASN A 148 -3.35 -15.37 -16.56
CA ASN A 148 -2.68 -14.22 -15.95
C ASN A 148 -1.22 -13.99 -16.40
N ILE A 149 -0.90 -14.37 -17.64
CA ILE A 149 0.39 -14.11 -18.27
C ILE A 149 0.39 -12.66 -18.76
N ILE A 150 1.30 -11.85 -18.21
CA ILE A 150 1.52 -10.46 -18.64
C ILE A 150 2.34 -10.41 -19.92
N ALA A 151 3.38 -11.25 -19.99
CA ALA A 151 4.29 -11.28 -21.12
C ALA A 151 4.90 -12.67 -21.28
N THR A 152 5.15 -13.04 -22.54
CA THR A 152 5.90 -14.24 -22.91
C THR A 152 7.09 -13.83 -23.76
N TYR A 153 8.26 -14.35 -23.41
CA TYR A 153 9.49 -14.14 -24.16
C TYR A 153 10.06 -15.47 -24.61
N GLU A 154 10.55 -15.50 -25.84
CA GLU A 154 11.45 -16.53 -26.31
C GLU A 154 12.88 -16.02 -26.15
N ILE A 155 13.69 -16.79 -25.42
CA ILE A 155 15.13 -16.57 -25.35
C ILE A 155 15.84 -17.58 -26.22
N VAL A 156 16.82 -17.09 -26.98
CA VAL A 156 17.70 -17.92 -27.80
C VAL A 156 19.13 -17.50 -27.50
N SER A 157 19.99 -18.48 -27.25
CA SER A 157 21.42 -18.28 -27.09
C SER A 157 22.19 -19.18 -28.06
N VAL A 158 23.25 -18.62 -28.64
CA VAL A 158 24.18 -19.39 -29.48
C VAL A 158 25.47 -19.54 -28.69
N SER A 159 25.97 -20.77 -28.61
CA SER A 159 27.25 -21.07 -27.98
C SER A 159 28.18 -21.77 -28.95
N THR A 160 29.49 -21.65 -28.72
CA THR A 160 30.53 -22.36 -29.48
C THR A 160 31.24 -23.43 -28.66
N GLU A 161 31.21 -23.31 -27.34
CA GLU A 161 31.77 -24.25 -26.37
C GLU A 161 30.99 -24.15 -25.05
N THR A 162 31.24 -25.07 -24.12
CA THR A 162 30.66 -25.03 -22.76
C THR A 162 30.93 -23.67 -22.10
N GLY A 163 29.85 -22.97 -21.72
CA GLY A 163 29.90 -21.66 -21.07
C GLY A 163 30.32 -20.48 -21.97
N LYS A 164 30.50 -20.67 -23.28
CA LYS A 164 30.91 -19.60 -24.21
C LYS A 164 29.77 -19.19 -25.15
N PHE A 165 29.03 -18.16 -24.75
CA PHE A 165 27.94 -17.59 -25.52
C PHE A 165 28.45 -16.54 -26.52
N THR A 166 28.03 -16.63 -27.78
CA THR A 166 28.39 -15.67 -28.84
C THR A 166 27.32 -14.61 -29.03
N THR A 167 26.06 -15.02 -29.00
CA THR A 167 24.91 -14.13 -29.09
C THR A 167 23.82 -14.59 -28.15
N TRP A 168 23.02 -13.62 -27.71
CA TRP A 168 21.82 -13.84 -26.94
C TRP A 168 20.74 -12.89 -27.44
N THR A 169 19.54 -13.43 -27.62
CA THR A 169 18.37 -12.68 -28.08
C THR A 169 17.19 -12.99 -27.17
N GLN A 170 16.46 -11.95 -26.79
CA GLN A 170 15.15 -12.05 -26.15
C GLN A 170 14.13 -11.37 -27.06
N LYS A 171 13.05 -12.09 -27.39
CA LYS A 171 11.97 -11.56 -28.22
C LYS A 171 10.64 -11.82 -27.53
N GLU A 172 9.82 -10.79 -27.45
CA GLU A 172 8.43 -10.93 -26.99
C GLU A 172 7.57 -11.62 -28.07
N THR A 173 6.74 -12.57 -27.66
CA THR A 173 5.93 -13.42 -28.53
C THR A 173 4.45 -13.32 -28.22
#